data_AF-A0A329UQT2-F1
#
_entry.id   AF-A0A329UQT2-F1
#
_cell.length_a   1.000
_cell.length_b   1.000
_cell.length_c   1.000
_cell.angle_alpha   90.00
_cell.angle_beta   90.00
_cell.angle_gamma   90.00
#
_symmetry.space_group_name_H-M   'P 1'
#
loop_
_entity.id
_entity.type
_entity.pdbx_description
1 polymer ?
#
loop_
_entity_poly.entity_id
_entity_poly.type
_entity_poly.pdbx_seq_one_letter_code
_entity_poly.pdbx_strand_id
1 'polypeptide(L)'
;MRNTTKNVLKNLLLCAAMFCLMMVMAMPAHAATSNGAELLSLINNERAANGIAPLTIGSTELNAAAQARAEELATNYSYNRPNGSREFTVLAEYGVNEIEVGENYWAASDSAEDVFETWNRYDFFRTRMMSKDATHVGIGYYEGGEYGNYWVMIFTYAPNTSNNQFAQELLTLVNNERTKNGLSALALGDANLNAAAEKRAQEVAKTASHTRPDGTNCFTVLGEYGVKQTGEGEGENIGWGEASAQEVFDSWMASDSHRANILNPSATEMGVGYYFDATSAWGHQWVQLFV
;
A
#
# COMPACT_ATOMS: atom_id res chain seq x y z
N MET A 1 81.39 2.39 -19.21
CA MET A 1 80.81 2.14 -20.54
C MET A 1 79.31 2.37 -20.46
N ARG A 2 78.80 3.38 -21.20
CA ARG A 2 77.39 3.65 -21.66
C ARG A 2 76.28 3.63 -20.58
N ASN A 3 75.70 4.76 -20.14
CA ASN A 3 74.56 5.52 -20.73
C ASN A 3 73.51 4.59 -21.39
N THR A 4 72.18 4.70 -21.17
CA THR A 4 71.35 5.88 -21.39
C THR A 4 69.86 5.63 -21.01
N THR A 5 69.18 6.69 -20.56
CA THR A 5 67.76 7.12 -20.81
C THR A 5 66.51 6.37 -20.29
N LYS A 6 65.75 7.16 -19.50
CA LYS A 6 64.28 7.35 -19.47
C LYS A 6 63.51 6.84 -20.71
N ASN A 7 62.35 6.22 -20.48
CA ASN A 7 61.18 6.42 -21.34
C ASN A 7 59.87 6.24 -20.55
N VAL A 8 59.17 7.36 -20.41
CA VAL A 8 57.73 7.46 -20.16
C VAL A 8 57.05 7.12 -21.47
N LEU A 9 56.11 6.16 -21.48
CA LEU A 9 55.09 6.11 -22.53
C LEU A 9 53.72 5.75 -21.91
N LYS A 10 52.81 6.70 -22.04
CA LYS A 10 51.35 6.59 -21.92
C LYS A 10 50.83 5.48 -22.84
N ASN A 11 49.76 4.80 -22.43
CA ASN A 11 48.70 4.16 -23.23
C ASN A 11 47.89 3.27 -22.27
N LEU A 12 46.57 3.13 -22.28
CA LEU A 12 45.46 3.70 -23.04
C LEU A 12 44.24 3.37 -22.15
N LEU A 13 43.23 4.25 -22.07
CA LEU A 13 41.93 3.85 -21.55
C LEU A 13 41.40 2.69 -22.41
N LEU A 14 41.04 1.57 -21.77
CA LEU A 14 40.02 0.69 -22.31
C LEU A 14 38.95 0.47 -21.23
N CYS A 15 37.80 1.10 -21.46
CA CYS A 15 36.54 0.73 -20.87
C CYS A 15 36.29 -0.76 -21.16
N ALA A 16 36.43 -1.61 -20.14
CA ALA A 16 35.77 -2.90 -20.15
C ALA A 16 34.42 -2.70 -19.45
N ALA A 17 33.36 -2.66 -20.24
CA ALA A 17 31.99 -2.63 -19.76
C ALA A 17 31.77 -3.81 -18.80
N MET A 18 31.47 -3.50 -17.54
CA MET A 18 30.99 -4.47 -16.57
C MET A 18 29.58 -4.84 -17.02
N PHE A 19 29.47 -5.88 -17.84
CA PHE A 19 28.18 -6.53 -18.11
C PHE A 19 27.77 -7.18 -16.78
N CYS A 20 27.01 -6.43 -15.98
CA CYS A 20 26.34 -6.95 -14.81
C CYS A 20 25.28 -7.91 -15.33
N LEU A 21 25.65 -9.19 -15.41
CA LEU A 21 24.73 -10.27 -15.71
C LEU A 21 23.76 -10.32 -14.53
N MET A 22 22.62 -9.66 -14.65
CA MET A 22 21.49 -9.89 -13.76
C MET A 22 21.11 -11.36 -13.95
N MET A 23 21.62 -12.20 -13.06
CA MET A 23 21.09 -13.54 -12.87
C MET A 23 19.66 -13.33 -12.35
N VAL A 24 18.69 -13.35 -13.27
CA VAL A 24 17.31 -13.64 -12.92
C VAL A 24 17.34 -15.09 -12.45
N MET A 25 17.62 -15.30 -11.15
CA MET A 25 17.43 -16.60 -10.55
C MET A 25 15.96 -16.93 -10.69
N ALA A 26 15.65 -18.01 -11.39
CA ALA A 26 14.29 -18.53 -11.44
C ALA A 26 13.87 -18.79 -9.99
N MET A 27 12.94 -17.99 -9.49
CA MET A 27 12.43 -18.14 -8.14
C MET A 27 11.67 -19.46 -8.06
N PRO A 28 11.93 -20.31 -7.05
CA PRO A 28 11.17 -21.53 -6.91
C PRO A 28 9.71 -21.17 -6.65
N ALA A 29 8.79 -21.80 -7.38
CA ALA A 29 7.37 -21.70 -7.12
C ALA A 29 7.07 -22.34 -5.77
N HIS A 30 6.80 -21.53 -4.74
CA HIS A 30 6.43 -22.03 -3.42
C HIS A 30 4.90 -22.00 -3.28
N ALA A 31 4.31 -23.19 -3.26
CA ALA A 31 2.95 -23.37 -2.76
C ALA A 31 2.94 -23.14 -1.24
N ALA A 32 1.82 -22.68 -0.68
CA ALA A 32 1.69 -22.54 0.77
C ALA A 32 2.02 -23.86 1.46
N THR A 33 2.83 -23.79 2.53
CA THR A 33 3.17 -24.95 3.37
C THR A 33 1.90 -25.52 4.01
N SER A 34 1.93 -26.77 4.47
CA SER A 34 0.80 -27.37 5.23
C SER A 34 0.35 -26.48 6.39
N ASN A 35 1.32 -25.85 7.05
CA ASN A 35 1.15 -24.90 8.14
C ASN A 35 0.39 -23.64 7.69
N GLY A 36 0.69 -23.11 6.49
CA GLY A 36 0.01 -21.94 5.95
C GLY A 36 -1.46 -22.21 5.58
N ALA A 37 -1.75 -23.40 5.04
CA ALA A 37 -3.12 -23.79 4.72
C ALA A 37 -4.01 -23.94 5.97
N GLU A 38 -3.43 -24.45 7.06
CA GLU A 38 -4.11 -24.54 8.36
C GLU A 38 -4.41 -23.16 8.94
N LEU A 39 -3.43 -22.25 8.95
CA LEU A 39 -3.62 -20.87 9.42
C LEU A 39 -4.72 -20.15 8.64
N LEU A 40 -4.75 -20.29 7.31
CA LEU A 40 -5.82 -19.75 6.48
C LEU A 40 -7.20 -20.34 6.84
N SER A 41 -7.27 -21.64 7.12
CA SER A 41 -8.52 -22.27 7.52
C SER A 41 -9.05 -21.71 8.84
N LEU A 42 -8.20 -21.50 9.84
CA LEU A 42 -8.56 -20.88 11.12
C LEU A 42 -9.09 -19.45 10.93
N ILE A 43 -8.37 -18.63 10.14
CA ILE A 43 -8.79 -17.26 9.83
C ILE A 43 -10.12 -17.25 9.08
N ASN A 44 -10.32 -18.14 8.12
CA ASN A 44 -11.58 -18.21 7.37
C ASN A 44 -12.76 -18.68 8.23
N ASN A 45 -12.54 -19.56 9.21
CA ASN A 45 -13.58 -19.93 10.18
C ASN A 45 -13.99 -18.72 11.02
N GLU A 46 -13.02 -17.91 11.48
CA GLU A 46 -13.30 -16.67 12.21
C GLU A 46 -14.02 -15.65 11.33
N ARG A 47 -13.59 -15.47 10.07
CA ARG A 47 -14.27 -14.60 9.10
C ARG A 47 -15.72 -15.03 8.90
N ALA A 48 -15.98 -16.33 8.73
CA ALA A 48 -17.33 -16.87 8.60
C ALA A 48 -18.18 -16.61 9.84
N ALA A 49 -17.62 -16.77 11.05
CA ALA A 49 -18.30 -16.45 12.30
C ALA A 49 -18.70 -14.97 12.42
N ASN A 50 -17.98 -14.08 11.74
CA ASN A 50 -18.25 -12.63 11.68
C ASN A 50 -19.00 -12.20 10.41
N GLY A 51 -19.47 -13.15 9.58
CA GLY A 51 -20.21 -12.86 8.35
C GLY A 51 -19.36 -12.21 7.24
N ILE A 52 -18.05 -12.44 7.26
CA ILE A 52 -17.09 -11.92 6.28
C ILE A 52 -16.74 -13.05 5.30
N ALA A 53 -16.67 -12.72 4.00
CA ALA A 53 -16.32 -13.67 2.94
C ALA A 53 -14.93 -14.28 3.18
N PRO A 54 -14.71 -15.56 2.85
CA PRO A 54 -13.41 -16.21 3.07
C PRO A 54 -12.32 -15.59 2.17
N LEU A 55 -11.09 -15.59 2.67
CA LEU A 55 -9.88 -15.31 1.91
C LEU A 55 -9.49 -16.53 1.08
N THR A 56 -8.94 -16.28 -0.10
CA THR A 56 -8.37 -17.32 -0.96
C THR A 56 -6.85 -17.22 -0.99
N ILE A 57 -6.14 -18.34 -1.12
CA ILE A 57 -4.71 -18.29 -1.40
C ILE A 57 -4.50 -17.57 -2.74
N GLY A 58 -3.61 -16.56 -2.74
CA GLY A 58 -3.30 -15.79 -3.93
C GLY A 58 -2.32 -16.50 -4.87
N SER A 59 -1.75 -15.73 -5.79
CA SER A 59 -0.91 -16.29 -6.85
C SER A 59 0.41 -16.89 -6.33
N THR A 60 1.11 -17.62 -7.20
CA THR A 60 2.46 -18.14 -6.90
C THR A 60 3.42 -17.01 -6.53
N GLU A 61 3.33 -15.88 -7.22
CA GLU A 61 4.13 -14.68 -6.97
C GLU A 61 3.84 -14.09 -5.59
N LEU A 62 2.57 -14.00 -5.19
CA LEU A 62 2.18 -13.48 -3.88
C LEU A 62 2.67 -14.39 -2.74
N ASN A 63 2.60 -15.71 -2.91
CA ASN A 63 3.15 -16.65 -1.93
C ASN A 63 4.69 -16.61 -1.89
N ALA A 64 5.35 -16.46 -3.04
CA ALA A 64 6.81 -16.28 -3.08
C ALA A 64 7.26 -14.99 -2.40
N ALA A 65 6.51 -13.90 -2.57
CA ALA A 65 6.74 -12.63 -1.88
C ALA A 65 6.60 -12.80 -0.35
N ALA A 66 5.52 -13.45 0.11
CA ALA A 66 5.30 -13.73 1.53
C ALA A 66 6.39 -14.65 2.12
N GLN A 67 6.84 -15.66 1.37
CA GLN A 67 7.95 -16.52 1.77
C GLN A 67 9.25 -15.74 1.95
N ALA A 68 9.57 -14.87 0.99
CA ALA A 68 10.74 -14.00 1.09
C ALA A 68 10.66 -13.05 2.28
N ARG A 69 9.47 -12.53 2.59
CA ARG A 69 9.23 -11.75 3.82
C ARG A 69 9.51 -12.55 5.08
N ALA A 70 9.08 -13.82 5.16
CA ALA A 70 9.35 -14.68 6.30
C ALA A 70 10.86 -14.90 6.52
N GLU A 71 11.63 -15.08 5.43
CA GLU A 71 13.09 -15.17 5.46
C GLU A 71 13.75 -13.84 5.88
N GLU A 72 13.27 -12.72 5.37
CA GLU A 72 13.76 -11.39 5.73
C GLU A 72 13.57 -11.09 7.21
N LEU A 73 12.46 -11.53 7.81
CA LEU A 73 12.17 -11.36 9.25
C LEU A 73 13.16 -12.12 10.15
N ALA A 74 13.76 -13.20 9.66
CA ALA A 74 14.84 -13.89 10.36
C ALA A 74 16.14 -13.09 10.40
N THR A 75 16.32 -12.15 9.46
CA THR A 75 17.45 -11.21 9.43
C THR A 75 17.13 -9.91 10.14
N ASN A 76 15.91 -9.38 9.96
CA ASN A 76 15.45 -8.13 10.54
C ASN A 76 13.96 -8.26 10.91
N TYR A 77 13.67 -8.51 12.19
CA TYR A 77 12.30 -8.70 12.68
C TYR A 77 11.55 -7.36 12.80
N SER A 78 11.14 -6.83 11.64
CA SER A 78 10.55 -5.51 11.47
C SER A 78 9.68 -5.45 10.21
N TYR A 79 8.73 -4.51 10.21
CA TYR A 79 8.02 -4.08 9.00
C TYR A 79 8.96 -3.42 7.98
N ASN A 80 10.05 -2.81 8.43
CA ASN A 80 11.09 -2.39 7.50
C ASN A 80 11.89 -3.60 7.05
N ARG A 81 11.99 -3.79 5.74
CA ARG A 81 12.79 -4.85 5.12
C ARG A 81 14.29 -4.61 5.37
N PRO A 82 15.16 -5.63 5.26
CA PRO A 82 16.61 -5.48 5.47
C PRO A 82 17.28 -4.42 4.59
N ASN A 83 16.70 -4.11 3.44
CA ASN A 83 17.16 -3.05 2.53
C ASN A 83 16.70 -1.62 2.95
N GLY A 84 15.97 -1.49 4.07
CA GLY A 84 15.45 -0.23 4.61
C GLY A 84 14.10 0.21 4.03
N SER A 85 13.55 -0.48 3.04
CA SER A 85 12.23 -0.22 2.47
C SER A 85 11.10 -0.79 3.32
N ARG A 86 9.85 -0.43 3.02
CA ARG A 86 8.65 -0.99 3.66
C ARG A 86 8.37 -2.42 3.18
N GLU A 87 7.72 -3.21 4.02
CA GLU A 87 7.30 -4.60 3.82
C GLU A 87 6.65 -4.84 2.46
N PHE A 88 5.72 -3.98 2.06
CA PHE A 88 4.91 -4.14 0.86
C PHE A 88 5.68 -4.03 -0.44
N THR A 89 6.88 -3.43 -0.41
CA THR A 89 7.72 -3.30 -1.61
C THR A 89 8.20 -4.65 -2.15
N VAL A 90 8.13 -5.71 -1.32
CA VAL A 90 8.35 -7.09 -1.76
C VAL A 90 7.40 -7.49 -2.88
N LEU A 91 6.17 -6.95 -2.91
CA LEU A 91 5.17 -7.29 -3.91
C LEU A 91 5.67 -6.95 -5.32
N ALA A 92 6.24 -5.76 -5.49
CA ALA A 92 6.79 -5.31 -6.76
C ALA A 92 7.99 -6.15 -7.22
N GLU A 93 8.86 -6.57 -6.29
CA GLU A 93 10.05 -7.39 -6.59
C GLU A 93 9.67 -8.78 -7.14
N TYR A 94 8.53 -9.31 -6.72
CA TYR A 94 8.01 -10.60 -7.14
C TYR A 94 6.98 -10.50 -8.27
N GLY A 95 6.72 -9.28 -8.79
CA GLY A 95 5.78 -9.06 -9.89
C GLY A 95 4.31 -9.21 -9.49
N VAL A 96 3.99 -9.06 -8.20
CA VAL A 96 2.62 -9.10 -7.71
C VAL A 96 1.90 -7.81 -8.09
N ASN A 97 0.87 -7.94 -8.91
CA ASN A 97 0.00 -6.84 -9.31
C ASN A 97 -1.32 -6.87 -8.53
N GLU A 98 -1.22 -6.84 -7.21
CA GLU A 98 -2.35 -6.74 -6.28
C GLU A 98 -2.17 -5.55 -5.35
N ILE A 99 -3.28 -5.08 -4.79
CA ILE A 99 -3.28 -3.99 -3.82
C ILE A 99 -3.16 -4.58 -2.44
N GLU A 100 -2.20 -4.07 -1.66
CA GLU A 100 -1.99 -4.52 -0.29
C GLU A 100 -3.11 -4.01 0.64
N VAL A 101 -3.48 -4.81 1.62
CA VAL A 101 -4.29 -4.40 2.78
C VAL A 101 -3.42 -4.35 4.05
N GLY A 102 -2.36 -5.16 4.06
CA GLY A 102 -1.27 -5.09 5.03
C GLY A 102 -0.67 -6.46 5.31
N GLU A 103 0.35 -6.47 6.18
CA GLU A 103 1.07 -7.66 6.62
C GLU A 103 0.80 -7.96 8.10
N ASN A 104 0.44 -9.22 8.39
CA ASN A 104 0.61 -9.78 9.72
C ASN A 104 1.86 -10.67 9.71
N TYR A 105 2.74 -10.47 10.69
CA TYR A 105 3.85 -11.39 10.93
C TYR A 105 3.96 -11.79 12.40
N TRP A 106 4.52 -12.96 12.65
CA TRP A 106 4.79 -13.47 14.00
C TRP A 106 5.97 -14.44 13.99
N ALA A 107 6.65 -14.57 15.12
CA ALA A 107 7.75 -15.51 15.29
C ALA A 107 7.66 -16.29 16.61
N ALA A 108 8.45 -17.37 16.72
CA ALA A 108 8.54 -18.26 17.88
C ALA A 108 7.28 -19.08 18.22
N SER A 109 6.31 -19.16 17.31
CA SER A 109 5.17 -20.07 17.43
C SER A 109 5.41 -21.34 16.61
N ASP A 110 5.13 -22.50 17.21
CA ASP A 110 5.31 -23.81 16.57
C ASP A 110 4.07 -24.28 15.80
N SER A 111 2.92 -23.62 15.98
CA SER A 111 1.64 -24.03 15.39
C SER A 111 0.88 -22.87 14.76
N ALA A 112 0.08 -23.17 13.75
CA ALA A 112 -0.85 -22.22 13.15
C ALA A 112 -1.93 -21.75 14.13
N GLU A 113 -2.32 -22.61 15.09
CA GLU A 113 -3.28 -22.28 16.15
C GLU A 113 -2.74 -21.18 17.06
N ASP A 114 -1.49 -21.28 17.54
CA ASP A 114 -0.88 -20.26 18.40
C ASP A 114 -0.75 -18.91 17.68
N VAL A 115 -0.39 -18.92 16.39
CA VAL A 115 -0.31 -17.71 15.56
C VAL A 115 -1.70 -17.09 15.40
N PHE A 116 -2.70 -17.89 15.06
CA PHE A 116 -4.07 -17.44 14.93
C PHE A 116 -4.58 -16.83 16.23
N GLU A 117 -4.47 -17.52 17.37
CA GLU A 117 -4.92 -17.01 18.66
C GLU A 117 -4.24 -15.70 19.04
N THR A 118 -2.94 -15.58 18.76
CA THR A 118 -2.18 -14.36 18.99
C THR A 118 -2.70 -13.23 18.11
N TRP A 119 -2.80 -13.43 16.80
CA TRP A 119 -3.31 -12.41 15.89
C TRP A 119 -4.76 -12.03 16.20
N ASN A 120 -5.56 -12.98 16.66
CA ASN A 120 -6.96 -12.76 17.01
C ASN A 120 -7.13 -11.92 18.28
N ARG A 121 -6.11 -11.91 19.16
CA ARG A 121 -6.11 -11.18 20.43
C ARG A 121 -5.83 -9.69 20.28
N TYR A 122 -5.05 -9.30 19.28
CA TYR A 122 -4.61 -7.90 19.11
C TYR A 122 -5.34 -7.24 17.95
N ASP A 123 -6.03 -6.12 18.23
CA ASP A 123 -6.82 -5.36 17.25
C ASP A 123 -6.03 -5.04 15.98
N PHE A 124 -4.73 -4.76 16.11
CA PHE A 124 -3.86 -4.47 14.98
C PHE A 124 -3.79 -5.63 13.96
N PHE A 125 -3.63 -6.88 14.42
CA PHE A 125 -3.60 -8.04 13.52
C PHE A 125 -5.01 -8.48 13.11
N ARG A 126 -5.96 -8.43 14.07
CA ARG A 126 -7.36 -8.81 13.84
C ARG A 126 -8.02 -7.93 12.79
N THR A 127 -7.74 -6.63 12.77
CA THR A 127 -8.31 -5.70 11.78
C THR A 127 -7.98 -6.12 10.36
N ARG A 128 -6.75 -6.55 10.08
CA ARG A 128 -6.35 -7.05 8.75
C ARG A 128 -7.01 -8.37 8.41
N MET A 129 -7.00 -9.32 9.35
CA MET A 129 -7.69 -10.60 9.19
C MET A 129 -9.18 -10.44 8.87
N MET A 130 -9.83 -9.44 9.46
CA MET A 130 -11.25 -9.16 9.30
C MET A 130 -11.54 -8.09 8.24
N SER A 131 -10.53 -7.60 7.52
CA SER A 131 -10.75 -6.63 6.45
C SER A 131 -11.63 -7.24 5.37
N LYS A 132 -12.72 -6.54 5.03
CA LYS A 132 -13.64 -6.91 3.95
C LYS A 132 -13.02 -6.67 2.58
N ASP A 133 -12.02 -5.81 2.51
CA ASP A 133 -11.32 -5.45 1.30
C ASP A 133 -10.36 -6.57 0.88
N ALA A 134 -9.77 -7.27 1.86
CA ALA A 134 -8.90 -8.40 1.61
C ALA A 134 -9.70 -9.60 1.05
N THR A 135 -9.25 -10.09 -0.11
CA THR A 135 -9.82 -11.26 -0.81
C THR A 135 -8.79 -12.35 -1.05
N HIS A 136 -7.51 -12.00 -1.19
CA HIS A 136 -6.41 -12.94 -1.33
C HIS A 136 -5.41 -12.84 -0.17
N VAL A 137 -4.63 -13.91 0.01
CA VAL A 137 -3.47 -13.91 0.90
C VAL A 137 -2.25 -14.57 0.28
N GLY A 138 -1.08 -13.99 0.53
CA GLY A 138 0.21 -14.67 0.42
C GLY A 138 0.62 -15.19 1.78
N ILE A 139 1.10 -16.44 1.85
CA ILE A 139 1.50 -17.05 3.12
C ILE A 139 2.95 -17.50 3.03
N GLY A 140 3.77 -16.99 3.95
CA GLY A 140 5.17 -17.34 4.12
C GLY A 140 5.41 -18.04 5.44
N TYR A 141 6.26 -19.07 5.42
CA TYR A 141 6.71 -19.75 6.62
C TYR A 141 8.19 -20.08 6.49
N TYR A 142 9.00 -19.64 7.46
CA TYR A 142 10.43 -19.88 7.45
C TYR A 142 10.89 -20.47 8.78
N GLU A 143 11.62 -21.58 8.70
CA GLU A 143 12.31 -22.22 9.84
C GLU A 143 13.80 -21.83 9.82
N GLY A 144 14.26 -21.21 10.90
CA GLY A 144 15.62 -20.71 11.04
C GLY A 144 15.67 -19.50 11.99
N GLY A 145 16.71 -18.68 11.87
CA GLY A 145 16.83 -17.43 12.62
C GLY A 145 16.92 -17.57 14.15
N GLU A 146 16.83 -16.43 14.84
CA GLU A 146 16.91 -16.35 16.30
C GLU A 146 15.66 -16.95 16.98
N TYR A 147 14.50 -16.85 16.33
CA TYR A 147 13.20 -17.22 16.90
C TYR A 147 12.65 -18.57 16.41
N GLY A 148 13.41 -19.32 15.60
CA GLY A 148 13.04 -20.65 15.13
C GLY A 148 12.03 -20.65 13.99
N ASN A 149 10.82 -20.12 14.22
CA ASN A 149 9.73 -20.14 13.24
C ASN A 149 9.25 -18.73 12.96
N TYR A 150 9.07 -18.37 11.68
CA TYR A 150 8.59 -17.08 11.22
C TYR A 150 7.40 -17.25 10.30
N TRP A 151 6.29 -16.59 10.62
CA TRP A 151 5.01 -16.67 9.93
C TRP A 151 4.68 -15.32 9.34
N VAL A 152 4.30 -15.30 8.07
CA VAL A 152 3.87 -14.09 7.37
C VAL A 152 2.57 -14.37 6.64
N MET A 153 1.61 -13.46 6.77
CA MET A 153 0.43 -13.39 5.92
C MET A 153 0.30 -11.98 5.36
N ILE A 154 0.41 -11.84 4.04
CA ILE A 154 0.18 -10.60 3.32
C ILE A 154 -1.24 -10.65 2.78
N PHE A 155 -2.08 -9.69 3.19
CA PHE A 155 -3.46 -9.58 2.78
C PHE A 155 -3.55 -8.66 1.56
N THR A 156 -4.23 -9.10 0.50
CA THR A 156 -4.33 -8.34 -0.75
C THR A 156 -5.71 -8.44 -1.38
N TYR A 157 -5.94 -7.62 -2.40
CA TYR A 157 -7.05 -7.78 -3.33
C TYR A 157 -6.63 -7.39 -4.74
N ALA A 158 -7.31 -7.95 -5.75
CA ALA A 158 -6.98 -7.66 -7.13
C ALA A 158 -7.35 -6.21 -7.52
N PRO A 159 -6.56 -5.53 -8.36
CA PRO A 159 -6.85 -4.16 -8.80
C PRO A 159 -8.21 -4.10 -9.50
N ASN A 160 -8.97 -3.02 -9.28
CA ASN A 160 -10.31 -2.83 -9.86
C ASN A 160 -11.34 -3.92 -9.51
N THR A 161 -11.03 -4.82 -8.58
CA THR A 161 -11.96 -5.86 -8.12
C THR A 161 -12.53 -5.57 -6.74
N SER A 162 -11.98 -4.57 -6.05
CA SER A 162 -12.56 -4.16 -4.79
C SER A 162 -13.96 -3.64 -5.08
N ASN A 163 -14.92 -4.15 -4.31
CA ASN A 163 -16.23 -3.51 -4.21
C ASN A 163 -16.12 -2.17 -3.47
N ASN A 164 -14.90 -1.76 -3.07
CA ASN A 164 -14.60 -0.53 -2.38
C ASN A 164 -14.75 0.60 -3.40
N GLN A 165 -16.01 0.93 -3.62
CA GLN A 165 -16.61 2.18 -3.23
C GLN A 165 -15.83 3.05 -2.20
N PHE A 166 -14.50 3.10 -2.18
CA PHE A 166 -13.71 3.97 -1.31
C PHE A 166 -14.17 5.43 -1.40
N ALA A 167 -14.51 5.87 -2.62
CA ALA A 167 -15.13 7.16 -2.85
C ALA A 167 -16.45 7.34 -2.09
N GLN A 168 -17.33 6.33 -2.12
CA GLN A 168 -18.62 6.33 -1.45
C GLN A 168 -18.51 6.06 0.07
N GLU A 169 -17.55 5.27 0.52
CA GLU A 169 -17.21 5.03 1.91
C GLU A 169 -16.69 6.32 2.55
N LEU A 170 -15.71 6.98 1.91
CA LEU A 170 -15.22 8.28 2.33
C LEU A 170 -16.34 9.33 2.31
N LEU A 171 -17.18 9.35 1.27
CA LEU A 171 -18.35 10.23 1.24
C LEU A 171 -19.28 9.98 2.44
N THR A 172 -19.51 8.71 2.79
CA THR A 172 -20.35 8.34 3.93
C THR A 172 -19.74 8.81 5.24
N LEU A 173 -18.44 8.58 5.46
CA LEU A 173 -17.71 9.02 6.64
C LEU A 173 -17.72 10.56 6.77
N VAL A 174 -17.41 11.26 5.67
CA VAL A 174 -17.44 12.71 5.57
C VAL A 174 -18.82 13.27 5.85
N ASN A 175 -19.87 12.72 5.23
CA ASN A 175 -21.24 13.22 5.42
C ASN A 175 -21.80 12.93 6.81
N ASN A 176 -21.41 11.82 7.43
CA ASN A 176 -21.71 11.55 8.83
C ASN A 176 -21.11 12.65 9.72
N GLU A 177 -19.87 13.04 9.47
CA GLU A 177 -19.19 14.07 10.25
C GLU A 177 -19.74 15.48 9.98
N ARG A 178 -20.02 15.82 8.72
CA ARG A 178 -20.67 17.07 8.34
C ARG A 178 -22.05 17.21 9.00
N THR A 179 -22.83 16.13 9.03
CA THR A 179 -24.14 16.10 9.69
C THR A 179 -24.04 16.36 11.19
N LYS A 180 -23.05 15.76 11.90
CA LYS A 180 -22.81 16.05 13.32
C LYS A 180 -22.50 17.54 13.58
N ASN A 181 -21.89 18.20 12.60
CA ASN A 181 -21.53 19.62 12.65
C ASN A 181 -22.62 20.53 12.05
N GLY A 182 -23.81 20.01 11.73
CA GLY A 182 -24.92 20.80 11.20
C GLY A 182 -24.73 21.31 9.77
N LEU A 183 -23.83 20.69 9.00
CA LEU A 183 -23.52 21.05 7.62
C LEU A 183 -24.32 20.18 6.64
N SER A 184 -24.59 20.73 5.46
CA SER A 184 -25.17 19.99 4.34
C SER A 184 -24.24 18.86 3.89
N ALA A 185 -24.83 17.71 3.56
CA ALA A 185 -24.12 16.60 2.95
C ALA A 185 -23.55 17.02 1.58
N LEU A 186 -22.33 16.56 1.28
CA LEU A 186 -21.73 16.65 -0.04
C LEU A 186 -22.34 15.59 -0.96
N ALA A 187 -22.38 15.87 -2.25
CA ALA A 187 -22.56 14.85 -3.27
C ALA A 187 -21.21 14.24 -3.67
N LEU A 188 -21.23 12.99 -4.14
CA LEU A 188 -20.07 12.47 -4.86
C LEU A 188 -19.97 13.20 -6.21
N GLY A 189 -18.75 13.63 -6.56
CA GLY A 189 -18.46 14.21 -7.85
C GLY A 189 -18.83 13.29 -9.01
N ASP A 190 -18.98 13.89 -10.18
CA ASP A 190 -19.19 13.13 -11.42
C ASP A 190 -17.91 12.35 -11.85
N ALA A 191 -17.97 11.73 -13.03
CA ALA A 191 -16.84 10.98 -13.57
C ALA A 191 -15.59 11.85 -13.78
N ASN A 192 -15.75 13.14 -14.09
CA ASN A 192 -14.63 14.04 -14.36
C ASN A 192 -13.94 14.46 -13.05
N LEU A 193 -14.70 14.78 -12.00
CA LEU A 193 -14.14 15.14 -10.70
C LEU A 193 -13.43 13.96 -10.05
N ASN A 194 -13.98 12.74 -10.14
CA ASN A 194 -13.29 11.55 -9.64
C ASN A 194 -12.04 11.22 -10.46
N ALA A 195 -12.09 11.32 -11.79
CA ALA A 195 -10.91 11.10 -12.63
C ALA A 195 -9.79 12.13 -12.38
N ALA A 196 -10.15 13.38 -12.08
CA ALA A 196 -9.19 14.41 -11.67
C ALA A 196 -8.52 14.05 -10.32
N ALA A 197 -9.31 13.55 -9.35
CA ALA A 197 -8.77 13.10 -8.07
C ALA A 197 -7.88 11.85 -8.21
N GLU A 198 -8.24 10.88 -9.05
CA GLU A 198 -7.40 9.70 -9.36
C GLU A 198 -6.07 10.11 -10.00
N LYS A 199 -6.10 10.99 -11.00
CA LYS A 199 -4.89 11.56 -11.60
C LYS A 199 -4.02 12.21 -10.54
N ARG A 200 -4.63 12.93 -9.61
CA ARG A 200 -3.95 13.61 -8.54
C ARG A 200 -3.32 12.62 -7.55
N ALA A 201 -3.97 11.50 -7.23
CA ALA A 201 -3.40 10.46 -6.37
C ALA A 201 -2.13 9.84 -6.98
N GLN A 202 -2.11 9.60 -8.29
CA GLN A 202 -0.92 9.14 -9.02
C GLN A 202 0.21 10.17 -9.02
N GLU A 203 -0.11 11.46 -8.99
CA GLU A 203 0.86 12.53 -8.87
C GLU A 203 1.43 12.64 -7.45
N VAL A 204 0.58 12.51 -6.43
CA VAL A 204 0.99 12.47 -5.02
C VAL A 204 1.94 11.30 -4.75
N ALA A 205 1.76 10.16 -5.42
CA ALA A 205 2.69 9.03 -5.32
C ALA A 205 4.13 9.38 -5.72
N LYS A 206 4.31 10.39 -6.58
CA LYS A 206 5.62 10.83 -7.07
C LYS A 206 6.24 11.93 -6.23
N THR A 207 5.42 12.83 -5.68
CA THR A 207 5.92 14.07 -5.04
C THR A 207 5.56 14.24 -3.58
N ALA A 208 4.58 13.50 -3.05
CA ALA A 208 4.02 13.66 -1.70
C ALA A 208 3.79 15.14 -1.34
N SER A 209 3.21 15.90 -2.28
CA SER A 209 3.10 17.36 -2.20
C SER A 209 1.80 17.86 -2.82
N HIS A 210 1.25 18.96 -2.28
CA HIS A 210 0.16 19.73 -2.89
C HIS A 210 0.55 20.40 -4.22
N THR A 211 1.85 20.56 -4.49
CA THR A 211 2.34 20.99 -5.80
C THR A 211 2.38 19.80 -6.75
N ARG A 212 1.80 19.96 -7.93
CA ARG A 212 1.80 18.93 -8.98
C ARG A 212 3.23 18.69 -9.49
N PRO A 213 3.55 17.52 -10.07
CA PRO A 213 4.89 17.20 -10.56
C PRO A 213 5.44 18.16 -11.62
N ASP A 214 4.56 18.85 -12.35
CA ASP A 214 4.91 19.88 -13.33
C ASP A 214 5.16 21.27 -12.71
N GLY A 215 5.07 21.40 -11.39
CA GLY A 215 5.24 22.64 -10.64
C GLY A 215 3.97 23.49 -10.52
N THR A 216 2.85 23.06 -11.10
CA THR A 216 1.59 23.81 -11.02
C THR A 216 0.82 23.54 -9.72
N ASN A 217 -0.17 24.39 -9.43
CA ASN A 217 -1.07 24.23 -8.29
C ASN A 217 -1.94 22.97 -8.45
N CYS A 218 -2.27 22.27 -7.35
CA CYS A 218 -3.11 21.06 -7.38
C CYS A 218 -4.41 21.22 -8.17
N PHE A 219 -5.12 22.35 -8.04
CA PHE A 219 -6.42 22.57 -8.68
C PHE A 219 -6.35 22.71 -10.20
N THR A 220 -5.16 22.86 -10.80
CA THR A 220 -5.05 22.84 -12.27
C THR A 220 -5.49 21.49 -12.86
N VAL A 221 -5.47 20.41 -12.06
CA VAL A 221 -5.98 19.10 -12.48
C VAL A 221 -7.48 19.14 -12.79
N LEU A 222 -8.26 19.94 -12.05
CA LEU A 222 -9.69 20.10 -12.29
C LEU A 222 -9.96 20.63 -13.71
N GLY A 223 -9.13 21.58 -14.15
CA GLY A 223 -9.24 22.17 -15.49
C GLY A 223 -8.94 21.17 -16.62
N GLU A 224 -8.02 20.22 -16.41
CA GLU A 224 -7.69 19.17 -17.39
C GLU A 224 -8.86 18.24 -17.67
N TYR A 225 -9.72 18.04 -16.68
CA TYR A 225 -10.92 17.21 -16.76
C TYR A 225 -12.21 18.01 -17.00
N GLY A 226 -12.09 19.33 -17.22
CA GLY A 226 -13.24 20.19 -17.49
C GLY A 226 -14.15 20.42 -16.27
N VAL A 227 -13.65 20.17 -15.06
CA VAL A 227 -14.38 20.45 -13.81
C VAL A 227 -14.33 21.95 -13.55
N LYS A 228 -15.51 22.55 -13.36
CA LYS A 228 -15.63 23.99 -13.17
C LYS A 228 -15.14 24.37 -11.77
N GLN A 229 -14.14 25.25 -11.72
CA GLN A 229 -13.68 25.89 -10.50
C GLN A 229 -14.62 27.03 -10.11
N THR A 230 -15.14 26.99 -8.89
CA THR A 230 -16.04 28.00 -8.31
C THR A 230 -15.26 28.95 -7.40
N GLY A 231 -14.05 28.56 -6.95
CA GLY A 231 -13.22 29.26 -5.98
C GLY A 231 -13.74 29.21 -4.54
N GLU A 232 -15.06 29.10 -4.34
CA GLU A 232 -15.71 28.96 -3.04
C GLU A 232 -15.94 27.47 -2.73
N GLY A 233 -15.31 26.95 -1.68
CA GLY A 233 -15.44 25.52 -1.30
C GLY A 233 -14.32 24.63 -1.81
N GLU A 234 -13.42 25.15 -2.65
CA GLU A 234 -12.27 24.41 -3.16
C GLU A 234 -11.29 24.01 -2.04
N GLY A 235 -10.91 22.75 -2.03
CA GLY A 235 -9.98 22.18 -1.04
C GLY A 235 -9.34 20.90 -1.55
N GLU A 236 -8.13 20.63 -1.08
CA GLU A 236 -7.45 19.36 -1.32
C GLU A 236 -7.03 18.76 0.02
N ASN A 237 -7.44 17.52 0.28
CA ASN A 237 -6.79 16.68 1.26
C ASN A 237 -5.98 15.61 0.53
N ILE A 238 -4.75 15.38 0.98
CA ILE A 238 -3.91 14.28 0.52
C ILE A 238 -3.55 13.39 1.71
N GLY A 239 -3.46 12.08 1.48
CA GLY A 239 -3.07 11.09 2.48
C GLY A 239 -2.22 10.00 1.84
N TRP A 240 -1.40 9.30 2.61
CA TRP A 240 -0.57 8.21 2.10
C TRP A 240 -0.15 7.23 3.19
N GLY A 241 -0.09 5.95 2.84
CA GLY A 241 0.23 4.85 3.76
C GLY A 241 -0.97 4.23 4.48
N GLU A 242 -2.13 4.87 4.47
CA GLU A 242 -3.37 4.29 5.00
C GLU A 242 -3.94 3.26 4.02
N ALA A 243 -4.27 2.06 4.48
CA ALA A 243 -4.73 0.97 3.62
C ALA A 243 -6.26 1.00 3.39
N SER A 244 -6.99 1.84 4.13
CA SER A 244 -8.45 1.93 4.05
C SER A 244 -9.00 3.36 4.09
N ALA A 245 -10.22 3.52 3.60
CA ALA A 245 -10.99 4.76 3.67
C ALA A 245 -11.16 5.25 5.12
N GLN A 246 -11.36 4.35 6.08
CA GLN A 246 -11.51 4.69 7.49
C GLN A 246 -10.22 5.27 8.07
N GLU A 247 -9.08 4.60 7.81
CA GLU A 247 -7.78 5.04 8.30
C GLU A 247 -7.41 6.44 7.78
N VAL A 248 -7.58 6.69 6.48
CA VAL A 248 -7.26 8.01 5.91
C VAL A 248 -8.24 9.10 6.38
N PHE A 249 -9.52 8.75 6.56
CA PHE A 249 -10.50 9.67 7.13
C PHE A 249 -10.12 10.09 8.55
N ASP A 250 -9.75 9.14 9.41
CA ASP A 250 -9.33 9.41 10.79
C ASP A 250 -8.06 10.28 10.81
N SER A 251 -7.10 10.00 9.92
CA SER A 251 -5.89 10.79 9.70
C SER A 251 -6.20 12.24 9.31
N TRP A 252 -7.11 12.45 8.36
CA TRP A 252 -7.56 13.79 7.97
C TRP A 252 -8.31 14.51 9.08
N MET A 253 -9.19 13.84 9.82
CA MET A 253 -9.94 14.46 10.91
C MET A 253 -9.05 14.89 12.09
N ALA A 254 -7.96 14.17 12.33
CA ALA A 254 -6.95 14.53 13.32
C ALA A 254 -6.11 15.77 12.92
N SER A 255 -6.08 16.14 11.64
CA SER A 255 -5.38 17.32 11.12
C SER A 255 -6.32 18.52 11.02
N ASP A 256 -5.98 19.63 11.69
CA ASP A 256 -6.80 20.85 11.65
C ASP A 256 -7.01 21.39 10.24
N SER A 257 -5.98 21.35 9.38
CA SER A 257 -6.08 21.83 8.00
C SER A 257 -6.94 20.93 7.12
N HIS A 258 -6.81 19.60 7.25
CA HIS A 258 -7.59 18.66 6.44
C HIS A 258 -9.06 18.64 6.89
N ARG A 259 -9.29 18.68 8.21
CA ARG A 259 -10.62 18.78 8.80
C ARG A 259 -11.34 20.07 8.37
N ALA A 260 -10.62 21.19 8.24
CA ALA A 260 -11.20 22.45 7.78
C ALA A 260 -11.76 22.34 6.35
N ASN A 261 -11.10 21.58 5.46
CA ASN A 261 -11.62 21.31 4.11
C ASN A 261 -12.90 20.44 4.17
N ILE A 262 -12.88 19.34 4.95
CA ILE A 262 -14.03 18.44 5.13
C ILE A 262 -15.25 19.18 5.66
N LEU A 263 -15.05 20.13 6.58
CA LEU A 263 -16.10 20.91 7.23
C LEU A 263 -16.35 22.27 6.56
N ASN A 264 -15.81 22.51 5.37
CA ASN A 264 -16.05 23.76 4.65
C ASN A 264 -17.54 23.84 4.24
N PRO A 265 -18.30 24.85 4.69
CA PRO A 265 -19.73 24.98 4.37
C PRO A 265 -19.98 25.35 2.90
N SER A 266 -18.99 25.89 2.19
CA SER A 266 -19.11 26.25 0.77
C SER A 266 -18.92 25.05 -0.16
N ALA A 267 -18.31 23.96 0.30
CA ALA A 267 -18.15 22.74 -0.49
C ALA A 267 -19.50 22.07 -0.71
N THR A 268 -19.74 21.63 -1.96
CA THR A 268 -20.99 21.00 -2.40
C THR A 268 -20.78 19.60 -2.95
N GLU A 269 -19.63 19.35 -3.57
CA GLU A 269 -19.25 18.05 -4.09
C GLU A 269 -17.85 17.64 -3.60
N MET A 270 -17.57 16.35 -3.63
CA MET A 270 -16.22 15.83 -3.44
C MET A 270 -15.87 14.75 -4.47
N GLY A 271 -14.66 14.85 -5.02
CA GLY A 271 -14.00 13.78 -5.76
C GLY A 271 -13.05 13.02 -4.85
N VAL A 272 -12.93 11.71 -5.08
CA VAL A 272 -11.98 10.86 -4.35
C VAL A 272 -11.08 10.13 -5.34
N GLY A 273 -9.78 10.22 -5.10
CA GLY A 273 -8.75 9.47 -5.81
C GLY A 273 -8.05 8.51 -4.86
N TYR A 274 -7.84 7.29 -5.34
CA TYR A 274 -7.02 6.29 -4.67
C TYR A 274 -6.03 5.70 -5.66
N TYR A 275 -4.77 5.57 -5.26
CA TYR A 275 -3.75 4.92 -6.05
C TYR A 275 -2.83 4.11 -5.14
N PHE A 276 -2.54 2.88 -5.53
CA PHE A 276 -1.56 2.03 -4.86
C PHE A 276 -0.36 1.83 -5.79
N ASP A 277 0.84 2.05 -5.24
CA ASP A 277 2.11 1.88 -5.90
C ASP A 277 3.10 1.20 -4.95
N ALA A 278 3.29 -0.11 -5.16
CA ALA A 278 4.25 -0.92 -4.41
C ALA A 278 5.71 -0.50 -4.62
N THR A 279 6.00 0.41 -5.55
CA THR A 279 7.34 1.00 -5.76
C THR A 279 7.50 2.37 -5.09
N SER A 280 6.41 2.96 -4.61
CA SER A 280 6.44 4.22 -3.87
C SER A 280 6.92 4.04 -2.43
N ALA A 281 7.32 5.13 -1.79
CA ALA A 281 7.74 5.11 -0.39
C ALA A 281 6.58 4.77 0.58
N TRP A 282 5.33 4.92 0.15
CA TRP A 282 4.15 4.90 1.03
C TRP A 282 3.10 3.86 0.65
N GLY A 283 3.18 3.24 -0.53
CA GLY A 283 2.23 2.23 -0.98
C GLY A 283 0.91 2.87 -1.40
N HIS A 284 0.12 3.33 -0.45
CA HIS A 284 -1.20 3.92 -0.65
C HIS A 284 -1.14 5.44 -0.82
N GLN A 285 -1.93 5.99 -1.73
CA GLN A 285 -2.13 7.43 -1.90
C GLN A 285 -3.61 7.76 -2.07
N TRP A 286 -4.05 8.75 -1.31
CA TRP A 286 -5.42 9.21 -1.23
C TRP A 286 -5.49 10.68 -1.55
N VAL A 287 -6.52 11.06 -2.30
CA VAL A 287 -6.84 12.45 -2.60
C VAL A 287 -8.33 12.68 -2.41
N GLN A 288 -8.67 13.79 -1.76
CA GLN A 288 -10.00 14.35 -1.73
C GLN A 288 -9.95 15.74 -2.35
N LEU A 289 -10.72 15.97 -3.41
CA LEU A 289 -10.91 17.28 -4.00
C LEU A 289 -12.32 17.76 -3.71
N PHE A 290 -12.45 18.99 -3.20
CA PHE A 290 -13.74 19.63 -2.94
C PHE A 290 -14.01 20.72 -3.98
N VAL A 291 -15.27 20.90 -4.36
CA VAL A 291 -15.77 21.99 -5.22
C VAL A 291 -17.12 22.53 -4.76
#